data_AF-Q758B5-F1
#
_entry.id   AF-Q758B5-F1
#
_cell.length_a   1.000
_cell.length_b   1.000
_cell.length_c   1.000
_cell.angle_alpha   90.00
_cell.angle_beta   90.00
_cell.angle_gamma   90.00
#
_symmetry.space_group_name_H-M   'P 1'
#
loop_
_entity.id
_entity.type
_entity.pdbx_description
1 polymer ?
#
loop_
_entity_poly.entity_id
_entity_poly.type
_entity_poly.pdbx_seq_one_letter_code
_entity_poly.pdbx_strand_id
1 'polypeptide(L)'
;MLEPSRYQDPRTWKMTPAMIRARRPYIRGNLFGLVTLLGVAGGIYVYTYRALHKDDDFADVPIPPVSEEELRQLRQEYELHKKQRAAER
;
A
#
# COMPACT_ATOMS: atom_id res chain seq x y z
N MET A 1 -7.97 12.87 -33.34
CA MET A 1 -6.50 12.96 -33.21
C MET A 1 -6.17 14.11 -32.27
N LEU A 2 -5.22 13.94 -31.37
CA LEU A 2 -4.73 15.05 -30.53
C LEU A 2 -3.82 15.91 -31.40
N GLU A 3 -4.20 17.16 -31.64
CA GLU A 3 -3.40 18.10 -32.41
C GLU A 3 -2.19 18.55 -31.57
N PRO A 4 -0.96 18.48 -32.10
CA PRO A 4 0.22 18.89 -31.35
C PRO A 4 0.16 20.40 -31.05
N SER A 5 0.50 20.76 -29.81
CA SER A 5 0.56 22.17 -29.45
C SER A 5 1.68 22.89 -30.20
N ARG A 6 1.58 24.21 -30.39
CA ARG A 6 2.63 25.06 -31.00
C ARG A 6 4.01 24.99 -30.32
N TYR A 7 4.07 24.37 -29.15
CA TYR A 7 5.27 24.22 -28.33
C TYR A 7 5.88 22.82 -28.42
N GLN A 8 5.26 21.91 -29.16
CA GLN A 8 5.71 20.56 -29.44
C GLN A 8 6.04 20.43 -30.93
N ASP A 9 7.10 19.68 -31.22
CA ASP A 9 7.42 19.29 -32.59
C ASP A 9 6.39 18.24 -33.07
N PRO A 10 5.64 18.46 -34.17
CA PRO A 10 4.60 17.54 -34.63
C PRO A 10 5.15 16.18 -35.09
N ARG A 11 6.44 16.10 -35.44
CA ARG A 11 7.07 14.86 -35.91
C ARG A 11 7.71 14.08 -34.77
N THR A 12 8.42 14.77 -33.88
CA THR A 12 9.18 14.11 -32.80
C THR A 12 8.47 14.11 -31.45
N TRP A 13 7.38 14.86 -31.31
CA TRP A 13 6.65 15.12 -30.06
C TRP A 13 7.51 15.71 -28.93
N LYS A 14 8.71 16.18 -29.27
CA LYS A 14 9.63 16.80 -28.33
C LYS A 14 9.22 18.23 -28.02
N MET A 15 9.66 18.70 -26.87
CA MET A 15 9.50 20.09 -26.47
C MET A 15 10.35 21.00 -27.33
N THR A 16 9.78 22.10 -27.81
CA THR A 16 10.54 23.16 -28.49
C THR A 16 11.53 23.84 -27.52
N PRO A 17 12.66 24.39 -28.01
CA PRO A 17 13.61 25.13 -27.17
C PRO A 17 12.97 26.31 -26.41
N ALA A 18 11.95 26.94 -26.99
CA ALA A 18 11.17 27.99 -26.34
C ALA A 18 10.43 27.47 -25.10
N MET A 19 9.76 26.31 -25.22
CA MET A 19 9.06 25.70 -24.09
C MET A 19 9.99 25.22 -22.99
N ILE A 20 11.15 24.65 -23.34
CA ILE A 20 12.15 24.25 -22.36
C ILE A 20 12.62 25.46 -21.54
N ARG A 21 12.88 26.60 -22.20
CA ARG A 21 13.28 27.84 -21.52
C ARG A 21 12.20 28.35 -20.56
N ALA A 22 10.94 28.33 -21.00
CA ALA A 22 9.81 28.75 -20.18
C ALA A 22 9.62 27.87 -18.94
N ARG A 23 9.98 26.58 -19.00
CA ARG A 23 9.84 25.64 -17.87
C ARG A 23 10.98 25.68 -16.85
N ARG A 24 12.16 26.19 -17.23
CA ARG A 24 13.36 26.22 -16.36
C ARG A 24 13.11 26.70 -14.91
N PRO A 25 12.39 27.81 -14.66
CA PRO A 25 12.23 28.30 -13.29
C PRO A 25 11.39 27.37 -12.38
N TYR A 26 10.49 26.57 -12.97
CA TYR A 26 9.53 25.77 -12.20
C TYR A 26 10.06 24.39 -11.78
N ILE A 27 11.13 23.91 -12.40
CA ILE A 27 11.63 22.54 -12.17
C ILE A 27 11.93 22.30 -10.69
N ARG A 28 12.56 23.27 -10.00
CA ARG A 28 12.91 23.13 -8.58
C ARG A 28 11.68 23.09 -7.68
N GLY A 29 10.74 24.02 -7.88
CA GLY A 29 9.51 24.07 -7.09
C GLY A 29 8.63 22.84 -7.28
N ASN A 30 8.49 22.38 -8.53
CA ASN A 30 7.72 21.18 -8.86
C ASN A 30 8.37 19.93 -8.27
N LEU A 31 9.72 19.82 -8.34
CA LEU A 31 10.43 18.69 -7.75
C LEU A 31 10.29 18.68 -6.23
N PHE A 32 10.40 19.84 -5.58
CA PHE A 32 10.18 19.95 -4.14
C PHE A 32 8.76 19.49 -3.77
N GLY A 33 7.73 20.00 -4.47
CA GLY A 33 6.35 19.58 -4.24
C GLY A 33 6.15 18.07 -4.44
N LEU A 34 6.74 17.49 -5.49
CA LEU A 34 6.70 16.04 -5.73
C LEU A 34 7.34 15.26 -4.58
N VAL A 35 8.53 15.65 -4.14
CA VAL A 35 9.25 15.00 -3.03
C VAL A 35 8.46 15.11 -1.73
N THR A 36 7.89 16.28 -1.44
CA THR A 36 7.04 16.47 -0.25
C THR A 36 5.82 15.55 -0.29
N LEU A 37 5.11 15.49 -1.43
CA LEU A 37 3.93 14.63 -1.58
C LEU A 37 4.28 13.15 -1.38
N LEU A 38 5.33 12.68 -2.05
CA LEU A 38 5.80 11.29 -1.91
C LEU A 38 6.30 10.99 -0.49
N GLY A 39 7.02 11.93 0.13
CA GLY A 39 7.53 11.80 1.49
C GLY A 39 6.42 11.73 2.53
N VAL A 40 5.39 12.56 2.41
CA VAL A 40 4.22 12.52 3.30
C VAL A 40 3.43 11.22 3.11
N ALA A 41 3.08 10.87 1.87
CA ALA A 41 2.31 9.67 1.59
C ALA A 41 3.06 8.40 2.02
N GLY A 42 4.34 8.28 1.63
CA GLY A 42 5.20 7.17 2.02
C GLY A 42 5.47 7.13 3.53
N GLY A 43 5.65 8.30 4.16
CA GLY A 43 5.83 8.41 5.61
C GLY A 43 4.63 7.92 6.40
N ILE A 44 3.41 8.33 6.02
CA ILE A 44 2.16 7.85 6.63
C ILE A 44 2.02 6.35 6.45
N TYR A 45 2.25 5.84 5.24
CA TYR A 45 2.16 4.41 4.94
C TYR A 45 3.13 3.61 5.81
N VAL A 46 4.41 3.98 5.83
CA VAL A 46 5.45 3.28 6.59
C VAL A 46 5.20 3.39 8.10
N TYR A 47 4.76 4.56 8.58
CA TYR A 47 4.39 4.73 9.98
C TYR A 47 3.25 3.79 10.38
N THR A 48 2.17 3.78 9.60
CA THR A 48 0.99 2.97 9.88
C THR A 48 1.32 1.48 9.81
N TYR A 49 2.08 1.07 8.78
CA TYR A 49 2.57 -0.30 8.66
C TYR A 49 3.34 -0.73 9.90
N ARG A 50 4.29 0.08 10.38
CA ARG A 50 5.08 -0.23 11.59
C ARG A 50 4.26 -0.20 12.87
N ALA A 51 3.31 0.72 12.99
CA ALA A 51 2.45 0.84 14.15
C ALA A 51 1.54 -0.39 14.28
N LEU A 52 1.02 -0.89 13.16
CA LEU A 52 0.13 -2.05 13.14
C LEU A 52 0.87 -3.37 13.45
N HIS A 53 2.09 -3.53 12.94
CA HIS A 53 2.91 -4.75 13.16
C HIS A 53 3.74 -4.69 14.45
N LYS A 54 3.47 -3.75 15.35
CA LYS A 54 4.26 -3.60 16.57
C LYS A 54 3.94 -4.71 17.58
N ASP A 55 2.68 -5.09 17.67
CA ASP A 55 2.14 -6.03 18.64
C ASP A 55 1.45 -7.18 17.86
N ASP A 56 2.25 -8.03 17.20
CA ASP A 56 1.76 -9.18 16.43
C ASP A 56 1.37 -10.37 17.33
N ASP A 57 1.84 -10.39 18.59
CA ASP A 57 1.49 -11.39 19.59
C ASP A 57 0.38 -10.85 20.49
N PHE A 58 -0.87 -11.17 20.16
CA PHE A 58 -2.05 -10.91 21.00
C PHE A 58 -2.04 -11.70 22.33
N ALA A 59 -0.88 -11.84 22.97
CA ALA A 59 -0.62 -12.62 24.18
C ALA A 59 -1.25 -11.98 25.43
N ASP A 60 -1.52 -10.68 25.39
CA ASP A 60 -2.25 -9.95 26.41
C ASP A 60 -3.78 -10.07 26.26
N VAL A 61 -4.27 -10.54 25.11
CA VAL A 61 -5.70 -10.76 24.89
C VAL A 61 -6.15 -11.99 25.70
N PRO A 62 -6.98 -11.81 26.73
CA PRO A 62 -7.42 -12.93 27.55
C PRO A 62 -8.27 -13.88 26.73
N ILE A 63 -7.98 -15.17 26.85
CA ILE A 63 -8.83 -16.22 26.27
C ILE A 63 -10.17 -16.19 27.01
N PRO A 64 -11.31 -16.07 26.32
CA PRO A 64 -12.61 -16.06 26.98
C PRO A 64 -12.79 -17.35 27.78
N PRO A 65 -13.47 -17.30 28.94
CA PRO A 65 -13.80 -18.52 29.67
C PRO A 65 -14.70 -19.40 28.79
N VAL A 66 -14.33 -20.68 28.66
CA VAL A 66 -15.06 -21.66 27.85
C VAL A 66 -15.50 -22.80 28.78
N SER A 67 -16.74 -23.28 28.63
CA SER A 67 -17.22 -24.42 29.42
C SER A 67 -16.55 -25.74 28.98
N GLU A 68 -16.55 -26.76 29.84
CA GLU A 68 -15.99 -28.07 29.48
C GLU A 68 -16.72 -28.75 28.31
N GLU A 69 -18.02 -28.48 28.15
CA GLU A 69 -18.83 -28.98 27.03
C GLU A 69 -18.44 -28.30 25.72
N GLU A 70 -18.33 -26.97 25.74
CA GLU A 70 -17.86 -26.17 24.62
C GLU A 70 -16.43 -26.54 24.21
N LEU A 71 -15.52 -26.73 25.18
CA LEU A 71 -14.14 -27.16 24.91
C LEU A 71 -14.08 -28.52 24.21
N ARG A 72 -14.95 -29.46 24.57
CA ARG A 72 -15.03 -30.77 23.91
C ARG A 72 -15.55 -30.64 22.49
N GLN A 73 -16.60 -29.85 22.26
CA GLN A 73 -17.14 -29.59 20.93
C GLN A 73 -16.07 -28.92 20.04
N LEU A 74 -15.39 -27.89 20.55
CA LEU A 74 -14.37 -27.15 19.82
C LEU A 74 -13.18 -28.04 19.42
N ARG A 75 -12.77 -28.97 20.30
CA ARG A 75 -11.73 -29.96 19.95
C ARG A 75 -12.17 -30.92 18.84
N GLN A 76 -13.44 -31.35 18.85
CA GLN A 76 -13.98 -32.21 17.80
C GLN A 76 -14.03 -31.49 16.46
N GLU A 77 -14.50 -30.24 16.44
CA GLU A 77 -14.51 -29.38 15.26
C GLU A 77 -13.10 -29.16 14.71
N TYR A 78 -12.14 -28.86 15.59
CA TYR A 78 -10.74 -28.67 15.21
C TYR A 78 -10.15 -29.92 14.55
N GLU A 79 -10.38 -31.10 15.11
CA GLU A 79 -9.87 -32.36 14.54
C GLU A 79 -10.55 -32.71 13.20
N LEU A 80 -11.86 -32.47 13.07
CA LEU A 80 -12.58 -32.63 11.80
C LEU A 80 -12.01 -31.71 10.72
N HIS A 81 -11.87 -30.42 11.04
CA HIS A 81 -11.33 -29.41 10.12
C HIS A 81 -9.87 -29.71 9.74
N LYS A 82 -9.06 -30.20 10.69
CA LYS A 82 -7.68 -30.64 10.41
C LYS A 82 -7.64 -31.81 9.44
N LYS A 83 -8.55 -32.78 9.55
CA LYS A 83 -8.66 -33.92 8.60
C LYS A 83 -9.15 -33.46 7.22
N GLN A 84 -10.13 -32.57 7.17
CA GLN A 84 -10.61 -31.98 5.91
C GLN A 84 -9.48 -31.27 5.16
N ARG A 85 -8.75 -30.37 5.84
CA ARG A 85 -7.59 -29.68 5.23
C ARG A 85 -6.46 -30.62 4.81
N ALA A 86 -6.33 -31.79 5.45
CA ALA A 86 -5.34 -32.79 5.07
C ALA A 86 -5.78 -33.64 3.87
N ALA A 87 -7.09 -33.76 3.62
CA ALA A 87 -7.65 -34.43 2.45
C ALA A 87 -7.73 -33.51 1.22
N GLU A 88 -7.79 -32.19 1.43
CA GLU A 88 -7.77 -31.17 0.37
C GLU A 88 -6.36 -30.88 -0.18
N ARG A 89 -5.30 -31.23 0.55
CA ARG A 89 -3.89 -31.09 0.14
C ARG A 89 -3.40 -32.33 -0.58
#